data_AF-A0A6B8RHC3-F1
#
_entry.id   AF-A0A6B8RHC3-F1
#
_cell.length_a   1.000
_cell.length_b   1.000
_cell.length_c   1.000
_cell.angle_alpha   90.00
_cell.angle_beta   90.00
_cell.angle_gamma   90.00
#
_symmetry.space_group_name_H-M   'P 1'
#
loop_
_entity.id
_entity.type
_entity.pdbx_description
1 polymer ?
#
loop_
_entity_poly.entity_id
_entity_poly.type
_entity_poly.pdbx_seq_one_letter_code
_entity_poly.pdbx_strand_id
1 'polypeptide(L)'
;MLLHGVYVLLLAKVYTLGDLSQAYPIMRGISPLLVPIFAVLILNEHLKFIGWVGIVSIVFGILLIGGLKRKALNQTMVYAIAVGVMITGYTLVDKYALHYVSAITLNEFSNVGNLLVLSWVALRSGAIRKEWQVNWPTIILGGALAPAGYILFLKALELMPVSQLAPMREIGTVFGTIFGVFLLKEPQGKSRIIASIFITAGIIVLAP
;
A
#
# COMPACT_ATOMS: atom_id res chain seq x y z
N MET A 1 15.00 -7.01 0.94
CA MET A 1 15.84 -5.79 1.04
C MET A 1 15.97 -5.03 -0.27
N LEU A 2 16.47 -5.63 -1.36
CA LEU A 2 16.61 -4.94 -2.66
C LEU A 2 15.27 -4.43 -3.21
N LEU A 3 14.20 -5.23 -3.14
CA LEU A 3 12.85 -4.82 -3.59
C LEU A 3 12.31 -3.61 -2.80
N HIS A 4 12.54 -3.59 -1.48
CA HIS A 4 12.09 -2.49 -0.62
C HIS A 4 12.88 -1.20 -0.90
N GLY A 5 14.19 -1.31 -1.13
CA GLY A 5 15.03 -0.17 -1.53
C GLY A 5 14.65 0.40 -2.91
N VAL A 6 14.41 -0.48 -3.88
CA VAL A 6 13.94 -0.08 -5.22
C VAL A 6 12.54 0.55 -5.16
N TYR A 7 11.65 0.02 -4.31
CA TYR A 7 10.33 0.61 -4.04
C TYR A 7 10.44 2.04 -3.51
N VAL A 8 11.29 2.30 -2.50
CA VAL A 8 11.45 3.65 -1.94
C VAL A 8 11.99 4.64 -2.98
N LEU A 9 12.96 4.21 -3.80
CA LEU A 9 13.51 5.04 -4.88
C LEU A 9 12.47 5.35 -5.96
N LEU A 10 11.70 4.34 -6.38
CA LEU A 10 10.60 4.52 -7.34
C LEU A 10 9.52 5.44 -6.77
N LEU A 11 9.14 5.27 -5.50
CA LEU A 11 8.14 6.07 -4.83
C LEU A 11 8.58 7.55 -4.75
N ALA A 12 9.82 7.81 -4.34
CA ALA A 12 10.41 9.16 -4.32
C ALA A 12 10.42 9.79 -5.73
N LYS A 13 10.69 8.98 -6.76
CA LYS A 13 10.69 9.44 -8.15
C LYS A 13 9.28 9.73 -8.67
N VAL A 14 8.26 8.98 -8.26
CA VAL A 14 6.87 9.30 -8.63
C VAL A 14 6.39 10.56 -7.95
N TYR A 15 6.74 10.77 -6.67
CA TYR A 15 6.36 11.98 -5.95
C TYR A 15 7.03 13.25 -6.47
N THR A 16 8.20 13.15 -7.10
CA THR A 16 8.88 14.31 -7.71
C THR A 16 8.45 14.58 -9.15
N LEU A 17 8.01 13.57 -9.90
CA LEU A 17 7.74 13.69 -11.34
C LEU A 17 6.27 13.85 -11.74
N GLY A 18 5.30 13.75 -10.82
CA GLY A 18 3.92 13.99 -11.25
C GLY A 18 2.90 14.23 -10.16
N ASP A 19 1.69 14.56 -10.62
CA ASP A 19 0.56 14.86 -9.76
C ASP A 19 0.22 13.67 -8.87
N LEU A 20 0.39 13.85 -7.56
CA LEU A 20 0.09 12.87 -6.53
C LEU A 20 -1.33 12.29 -6.68
N SER A 21 -2.28 13.15 -7.07
CA SER A 21 -3.69 12.76 -7.33
C SER A 21 -3.85 11.71 -8.42
N GLN A 22 -2.96 11.64 -9.41
CA GLN A 22 -3.03 10.67 -10.52
C GLN A 22 -2.25 9.40 -10.23
N ALA A 23 -1.07 9.53 -9.60
CA ALA A 23 -0.19 8.40 -9.39
C ALA A 23 -0.62 7.51 -8.21
N TYR A 24 -1.16 8.12 -7.16
CA TYR A 24 -1.56 7.43 -5.92
C TYR A 24 -2.63 6.32 -6.15
N PRO A 25 -3.73 6.57 -6.89
CA PRO A 25 -4.73 5.55 -7.21
C PRO A 25 -4.16 4.37 -8.01
N ILE A 26 -3.22 4.64 -8.93
CA ILE A 26 -2.61 3.61 -9.76
C ILE A 26 -1.71 2.71 -8.91
N MET A 27 -0.84 3.30 -8.08
CA MET A 27 -0.01 2.53 -7.15
C MET A 27 -0.85 1.65 -6.22
N ARG A 28 -1.93 2.24 -5.67
CA ARG A 28 -2.82 1.58 -4.72
C ARG A 28 -3.72 0.54 -5.37
N GLY A 29 -4.13 0.72 -6.62
CA GLY A 29 -5.07 -0.19 -7.30
C GLY A 29 -4.40 -1.41 -7.92
N ILE A 30 -3.14 -1.30 -8.34
CA ILE A 30 -2.41 -2.39 -9.01
C ILE A 30 -2.05 -3.52 -8.03
N SER A 31 -1.60 -3.17 -6.83
CA SER A 31 -1.21 -4.17 -5.84
C SER A 31 -2.35 -5.11 -5.39
N PRO A 32 -3.56 -4.65 -4.99
CA PRO A 32 -4.66 -5.52 -4.60
C PRO A 32 -5.27 -6.29 -5.77
N LEU A 33 -5.00 -5.91 -7.03
CA LEU A 33 -5.38 -6.68 -8.20
C LEU A 33 -4.38 -7.80 -8.50
N LEU A 34 -3.08 -7.48 -8.51
CA LEU A 34 -2.05 -8.42 -8.92
C LEU A 34 -1.73 -9.44 -7.84
N VAL A 35 -1.76 -9.05 -6.56
CA VAL A 35 -1.42 -9.97 -5.45
C VAL A 35 -2.31 -11.22 -5.44
N PRO A 36 -3.65 -11.13 -5.53
CA PRO A 36 -4.49 -12.33 -5.59
C PRO A 36 -4.25 -13.19 -6.83
N ILE A 37 -4.03 -12.58 -8.00
CA ILE A 37 -3.74 -13.31 -9.25
C ILE A 37 -2.47 -14.13 -9.08
N PHE A 38 -1.38 -13.51 -8.66
CA PHE A 38 -0.10 -14.19 -8.51
C PHE A 38 -0.09 -15.14 -7.30
N ALA A 39 -0.85 -14.87 -6.25
CA ALA A 39 -1.00 -15.80 -5.14
C ALA A 39 -1.70 -17.09 -5.56
N VAL A 40 -2.75 -17.01 -6.38
CA VAL A 40 -3.40 -18.20 -6.95
C VAL A 40 -2.43 -18.96 -7.88
N LEU A 41 -1.65 -18.25 -8.70
CA LEU A 41 -0.75 -18.87 -9.68
C LEU A 41 0.55 -19.45 -9.08
N ILE A 42 1.16 -18.76 -8.12
CA ILE A 42 2.50 -19.07 -7.60
C ILE A 42 2.41 -19.81 -6.27
N LEU A 43 1.49 -19.41 -5.39
CA LEU A 43 1.32 -19.99 -4.06
C LEU A 43 0.25 -21.09 -4.04
N ASN A 44 -0.39 -21.39 -5.18
CA ASN A 44 -1.52 -22.33 -5.30
C ASN A 44 -2.65 -22.03 -4.30
N GLU A 45 -2.85 -20.75 -3.94
CA GLU A 45 -3.99 -20.36 -3.10
C GLU A 45 -5.30 -20.50 -3.87
N HIS A 46 -6.38 -20.87 -3.18
CA HIS A 46 -7.70 -20.97 -3.79
C HIS A 46 -8.58 -19.80 -3.35
N LEU A 47 -9.02 -19.00 -4.34
CA LEU A 47 -9.99 -17.94 -4.12
C LEU A 47 -11.34 -18.33 -4.73
N LYS A 48 -12.41 -18.27 -3.93
CA LYS A 48 -13.78 -18.49 -4.41
C LYS A 48 -14.15 -17.42 -5.45
N PHE A 49 -15.10 -17.74 -6.33
CA PHE A 49 -15.64 -16.78 -7.31
C PHE A 49 -16.13 -15.48 -6.66
N ILE A 50 -16.76 -15.57 -5.49
CA ILE A 50 -17.22 -14.40 -4.72
C ILE A 50 -16.07 -13.46 -4.32
N GLY A 51 -14.89 -14.02 -4.00
CA GLY A 51 -13.70 -13.26 -3.68
C GLY A 51 -13.18 -12.43 -4.87
N TRP A 52 -13.27 -12.98 -6.08
CA TRP A 52 -12.93 -12.24 -7.30
C TRP A 52 -13.86 -11.05 -7.54
N VAL A 53 -15.15 -11.20 -7.28
CA VAL A 53 -16.12 -10.10 -7.35
C VAL A 53 -15.76 -9.01 -6.33
N GLY A 54 -15.39 -9.40 -5.10
CA GLY A 54 -14.91 -8.48 -4.07
C GLY A 54 -13.68 -7.69 -4.51
N ILE A 55 -12.67 -8.37 -5.08
CA ILE A 55 -11.45 -7.73 -5.61
C ILE A 55 -11.78 -6.72 -6.71
N VAL A 56 -12.62 -7.09 -7.68
CA VAL A 56 -13.02 -6.19 -8.77
C VAL A 56 -13.72 -4.94 -8.21
N SER A 57 -14.59 -5.11 -7.20
CA SER A 57 -15.26 -3.98 -6.52
C SER A 57 -14.25 -3.05 -5.83
N ILE A 58 -13.25 -3.61 -5.13
CA ILE A 58 -12.19 -2.82 -4.47
C ILE A 58 -11.39 -2.03 -5.50
N VAL A 59 -10.92 -2.69 -6.56
CA VAL A 59 -10.13 -2.08 -7.62
C VAL A 59 -10.92 -0.97 -8.31
N PHE A 60 -12.20 -1.21 -8.60
CA PHE A 60 -13.09 -0.20 -9.17
C PHE A 60 -13.24 1.02 -8.25
N GLY A 61 -13.43 0.81 -6.95
CA GLY A 61 -13.47 1.89 -5.97
C GLY A 61 -12.18 2.70 -5.95
N ILE A 62 -11.01 2.07 -5.96
CA ILE A 62 -9.72 2.77 -5.99
C ILE A 62 -9.57 3.62 -7.27
N LEU A 63 -9.98 3.09 -8.42
CA LEU A 63 -9.97 3.83 -9.69
C LEU A 63 -10.92 5.04 -9.66
N LEU A 64 -12.06 4.94 -8.97
CA LEU A 64 -12.97 6.07 -8.75
C LEU A 64 -12.37 7.17 -7.87
N ILE A 65 -11.52 6.83 -6.88
CA ILE A 65 -10.78 7.83 -6.09
C ILE A 65 -9.82 8.62 -6.99
N GLY A 66 -9.17 7.94 -7.93
CA GLY A 66 -8.22 8.57 -8.85
C GLY A 66 -8.81 9.43 -9.94
N GLY A 67 -10.11 9.30 -10.16
CA GLY A 67 -10.79 9.89 -11.30
C GLY A 67 -10.47 9.11 -12.57
N LEU A 68 -11.51 8.73 -13.31
CA LEU A 68 -11.45 7.98 -14.56
C LEU A 68 -10.89 8.79 -15.75
N LYS A 69 -10.11 9.84 -15.50
CA LYS A 69 -9.56 10.66 -16.58
C LYS A 69 -8.52 9.84 -17.34
N ARG A 70 -8.91 9.33 -18.52
CA ARG A 70 -8.01 8.75 -19.51
C ARG A 70 -7.05 9.83 -20.00
N LYS A 71 -5.92 9.98 -19.32
CA LYS A 71 -4.76 10.70 -19.84
C LYS A 71 -3.83 9.69 -20.51
N ALA A 72 -3.06 10.16 -21.49
CA ALA A 72 -2.04 9.36 -22.15
C ALA A 72 -1.08 8.75 -21.12
N LEU A 73 -0.52 7.59 -21.45
CA LEU A 73 0.49 6.92 -20.63
C LEU A 73 1.73 7.82 -20.53
N ASN A 74 1.78 8.59 -19.45
CA ASN A 74 2.91 9.46 -19.15
C ASN A 74 3.96 8.69 -18.33
N GLN A 75 5.18 9.20 -18.31
CA GLN A 75 6.30 8.62 -17.57
C GLN A 75 5.99 8.38 -16.08
N THR A 76 5.24 9.29 -15.44
CA THR A 76 4.74 9.13 -14.05
C THR A 76 3.86 7.89 -13.88
N MET A 77 3.04 7.58 -14.88
CA MET A 77 2.09 6.46 -14.88
C MET A 77 2.83 5.12 -14.98
N VAL A 78 3.87 5.06 -15.80
CA VAL A 78 4.77 3.89 -15.91
C VAL A 78 5.47 3.63 -14.58
N TYR A 79 5.99 4.68 -13.92
CA TYR A 79 6.60 4.53 -12.60
C TYR A 79 5.60 4.12 -11.52
N ALA A 80 4.36 4.64 -11.54
CA ALA A 80 3.30 4.23 -10.61
C ALA A 80 2.93 2.75 -10.78
N ILE A 81 2.89 2.26 -12.03
CA ILE A 81 2.70 0.83 -12.33
C ILE A 81 3.86 0.01 -11.79
N ALA A 82 5.10 0.43 -12.04
CA ALA A 82 6.29 -0.24 -11.53
C ALA A 82 6.29 -0.33 -10.00
N VAL A 83 5.85 0.72 -9.30
CA VAL A 83 5.65 0.70 -7.85
C VAL A 83 4.64 -0.38 -7.44
N GLY A 84 3.47 -0.43 -8.07
CA GLY A 84 2.45 -1.45 -7.79
C GLY A 84 2.94 -2.89 -8.02
N VAL A 85 3.74 -3.11 -9.07
CA VAL A 85 4.37 -4.41 -9.37
C VAL A 85 5.42 -4.76 -8.31
N MET A 86 6.26 -3.80 -7.91
CA MET A 86 7.22 -4.02 -6.82
C MET A 86 6.51 -4.33 -5.50
N ILE A 87 5.38 -3.67 -5.22
CA ILE A 87 4.55 -3.95 -4.04
C ILE A 87 4.08 -5.39 -4.05
N THR A 88 3.55 -5.83 -5.18
CA THR A 88 3.10 -7.20 -5.39
C THR A 88 4.24 -8.19 -5.17
N GLY A 89 5.39 -7.93 -5.79
CA GLY A 89 6.57 -8.79 -5.71
C GLY A 89 7.07 -8.98 -4.28
N TYR A 90 7.27 -7.89 -3.53
CA TYR A 90 7.73 -8.03 -2.15
C TYR A 90 6.66 -8.69 -1.27
N THR A 91 5.37 -8.42 -1.48
CA THR A 91 4.29 -9.02 -0.66
C THR A 91 4.22 -10.54 -0.83
N LEU A 92 4.43 -11.03 -2.05
CA LEU A 92 4.49 -12.48 -2.33
C LEU A 92 5.76 -13.11 -1.76
N VAL A 93 6.90 -12.43 -1.91
CA VAL A 93 8.17 -12.87 -1.33
C VAL A 93 8.06 -12.93 0.20
N ASP A 94 7.40 -11.97 0.83
CA ASP A 94 7.19 -11.95 2.28
C ASP A 94 6.31 -13.12 2.73
N LYS A 95 5.20 -13.39 2.02
CA LYS A 95 4.36 -14.57 2.30
C LYS A 95 5.13 -15.88 2.14
N TYR A 96 5.98 -16.00 1.12
CA TYR A 96 6.83 -17.17 0.92
C TYR A 96 7.92 -17.26 1.99
N ALA A 97 8.53 -16.14 2.38
CA ALA A 97 9.57 -16.09 3.40
C ALA A 97 9.01 -16.42 4.80
N LEU A 98 7.74 -16.12 5.08
CA LEU A 98 7.07 -16.50 6.33
C LEU A 98 6.99 -18.03 6.53
N HIS A 99 7.12 -18.84 5.47
CA HIS A 99 7.24 -20.30 5.61
C HIS A 99 8.59 -20.75 6.19
N TYR A 100 9.64 -19.94 6.04
CA TYR A 100 11.01 -20.27 6.45
C TYR A 100 11.51 -19.42 7.63
N VAL A 101 10.89 -18.26 7.86
CA VAL A 101 11.36 -17.23 8.78
C VAL A 101 10.16 -16.65 9.55
N SER A 102 10.30 -16.50 10.88
CA SER A 102 9.19 -15.95 11.69
C SER A 102 8.84 -14.51 11.31
N ALA A 103 7.56 -14.13 11.45
CA ALA A 103 7.08 -12.76 11.24
C ALA A 103 7.88 -11.69 12.01
N ILE A 104 8.37 -12.04 13.21
CA ILE A 104 9.16 -11.13 14.04
C ILE A 104 10.51 -10.85 13.38
N THR A 105 11.17 -11.88 12.87
CA THR A 105 12.47 -11.75 12.20
C THR A 105 12.36 -10.96 10.89
N LEU A 106 11.30 -11.19 10.10
CA LEU A 106 11.03 -10.41 8.88
C LEU A 106 10.74 -8.93 9.16
N ASN A 107 10.02 -8.63 10.24
CA ASN A 107 9.77 -7.27 10.69
C ASN A 107 11.07 -6.58 11.14
N GLU A 108 11.88 -7.24 11.97
CA GLU A 108 13.17 -6.73 12.41
C GLU A 108 14.10 -6.45 11.22
N PHE A 109 14.21 -7.38 10.26
CA PHE A 109 15.00 -7.17 9.05
C PHE A 109 14.46 -6.03 8.18
N SER A 110 13.13 -5.92 8.03
CA SER A 110 12.52 -4.82 7.26
C SER A 110 12.69 -3.47 7.95
N ASN A 111 12.61 -3.44 9.28
CA ASN A 111 12.89 -2.25 10.09
C ASN A 111 14.35 -1.82 9.96
N VAL A 112 15.29 -2.74 10.04
CA VAL A 112 16.72 -2.45 9.86
C VAL A 112 17.00 -1.95 8.44
N GLY A 113 16.35 -2.55 7.42
CA GLY A 113 16.44 -2.08 6.04
C GLY A 113 15.87 -0.67 5.83
N ASN A 114 14.70 -0.39 6.42
CA ASN A 114 14.10 0.95 6.39
C ASN A 114 14.94 1.95 7.18
N LEU A 115 15.48 1.58 8.34
CA LEU A 115 16.41 2.41 9.12
C LEU A 115 17.65 2.76 8.30
N LEU A 116 18.27 1.80 7.62
CA LEU A 116 19.48 2.07 6.83
C LEU A 116 19.19 2.97 5.62
N VAL A 117 18.12 2.69 4.87
CA VAL A 117 17.76 3.46 3.67
C VAL A 117 17.24 4.85 4.03
N LEU A 118 16.33 4.96 5.00
CA LEU A 118 15.78 6.23 5.45
C LEU A 118 16.84 7.06 6.17
N SER A 119 17.71 6.46 7.00
CA SER A 119 18.80 7.20 7.62
C SER A 119 19.76 7.73 6.57
N TRP A 120 20.11 6.95 5.55
CA TRP A 120 21.02 7.42 4.50
C TRP A 120 20.44 8.59 3.67
N VAL A 121 19.16 8.51 3.30
CA VAL A 121 18.46 9.58 2.57
C VAL A 121 18.25 10.81 3.47
N ALA A 122 17.85 10.61 4.72
CA ALA A 122 17.54 11.69 5.63
C ALA A 122 18.82 12.42 6.08
N LEU A 123 19.93 11.71 6.34
CA LEU A 123 21.23 12.29 6.68
C LEU A 123 21.80 13.14 5.53
N ARG A 124 21.53 12.77 4.28
CA ARG A 124 21.92 13.58 3.10
C ARG A 124 21.13 14.88 2.94
N SER A 125 19.92 14.98 3.48
CA SER A 125 19.05 16.14 3.26
C SER A 125 19.35 17.33 4.17
N GLY A 126 20.05 17.13 5.28
CA GLY A 126 20.30 18.17 6.30
C GLY A 126 19.05 18.71 7.01
N ALA A 127 17.84 18.32 6.56
CA ALA A 127 16.56 18.82 7.05
C ALA A 127 16.04 18.10 8.31
N ILE A 128 16.65 16.96 8.68
CA ILE A 128 16.29 16.19 9.88
C ILE A 128 16.26 17.06 11.12
N ARG A 129 17.28 17.91 11.31
CA ARG A 129 17.42 18.68 12.55
C ARG A 129 16.27 19.69 12.74
N LYS A 130 15.77 20.22 11.62
CA LYS A 130 14.67 21.19 11.59
C LYS A 130 13.32 20.49 11.79
N GLU A 131 13.12 19.33 11.15
CA GLU A 131 11.90 18.52 11.34
C GLU A 131 11.81 17.88 12.72
N TRP A 132 12.93 17.43 13.28
CA TRP A 132 12.98 16.90 14.64
C TRP A 132 12.53 17.94 15.67
N GLN A 133 12.94 19.20 15.54
CA GLN A 133 12.53 20.24 16.49
C GLN A 133 11.03 20.59 16.41
N VAL A 134 10.42 20.45 15.23
CA VAL A 134 9.02 20.85 15.00
C VAL A 134 8.05 19.69 15.23
N ASN A 135 8.42 18.47 14.85
CA ASN A 135 7.50 17.32 14.76
C ASN A 135 7.94 16.08 15.55
N TRP A 136 8.84 16.22 16.53
CA TRP A 136 9.35 15.09 17.34
C TRP A 136 8.27 14.13 17.90
N PRO A 137 7.08 14.57 18.39
CA PRO A 137 6.10 13.63 18.95
C PRO A 137 5.51 12.75 17.84
N THR A 138 5.27 13.33 16.68
CA THR A 138 4.75 12.65 15.49
C THR A 138 5.77 11.67 14.92
N ILE A 139 7.05 12.01 14.97
CA ILE A 139 8.15 11.13 14.53
C ILE A 139 8.25 9.90 15.44
N ILE A 140 8.18 10.09 16.76
CA ILE A 140 8.22 8.98 17.72
C ILE A 140 6.97 8.11 17.60
N LEU A 141 5.78 8.72 17.52
CA LEU A 141 4.53 8.00 17.31
C LEU A 141 4.55 7.19 16.01
N GLY A 142 4.99 7.80 14.91
CA GLY A 142 5.12 7.11 13.62
C GLY A 142 6.15 5.98 13.65
N GLY A 143 7.29 6.20 14.32
CA GLY A 143 8.34 5.20 14.48
C GLY A 143 7.93 4.00 15.34
N ALA A 144 7.01 4.17 16.29
CA ALA A 144 6.45 3.08 17.08
C ALA A 144 5.26 2.38 16.38
N LEU A 145 4.36 3.17 15.78
CA LEU A 145 3.12 2.67 15.17
C LEU A 145 3.36 1.93 13.85
N ALA A 146 4.29 2.41 13.01
CA ALA A 146 4.58 1.78 11.72
C ALA A 146 5.04 0.31 11.85
N PRO A 147 6.04 -0.03 12.68
CA PRO A 147 6.44 -1.42 12.85
C PRO A 147 5.40 -2.24 13.61
N ALA A 148 4.69 -1.66 14.58
CA ALA A 148 3.60 -2.36 15.26
C ALA A 148 2.50 -2.78 14.26
N GLY A 149 2.11 -1.89 13.35
CA GLY A 149 1.14 -2.18 12.30
C GLY A 149 1.64 -3.24 11.31
N TYR A 150 2.93 -3.23 10.96
CA TYR A 150 3.49 -4.23 10.06
C TYR A 150 3.59 -5.62 10.69
N ILE A 151 3.95 -5.72 11.98
CA ILE A 151 3.90 -6.99 12.73
C ILE A 151 2.49 -7.58 12.70
N LEU A 152 1.46 -6.77 12.96
CA LEU A 152 0.08 -7.22 12.90
C LEU A 152 -0.30 -7.71 11.50
N PHE A 153 0.18 -7.05 10.45
CA PHE A 153 -0.02 -7.49 9.07
C PHE A 153 0.67 -8.84 8.78
N LEU A 154 1.92 -9.02 9.19
CA LEU A 154 2.63 -10.29 9.04
C LEU A 154 1.96 -11.42 9.82
N LYS A 155 1.47 -11.14 11.03
CA LYS A 155 0.68 -12.11 11.80
C LYS A 155 -0.63 -12.48 11.13
N ALA A 156 -1.31 -11.51 10.51
CA ALA A 156 -2.50 -11.81 9.73
C ALA A 156 -2.17 -12.63 8.46
N LEU A 157 -0.97 -12.45 7.86
CA LEU A 157 -0.50 -13.31 6.77
C LEU A 157 -0.22 -14.75 7.20
N GLU A 158 0.09 -15.02 8.48
CA GLU A 158 0.19 -16.39 8.98
C GLU A 158 -1.20 -17.06 9.06
N LEU A 159 -2.26 -16.28 9.32
CA LEU A 159 -3.61 -16.78 9.58
C LEU A 159 -4.47 -16.92 8.33
N MET A 160 -4.25 -16.10 7.30
CA MET A 160 -5.09 -16.04 6.10
C MET A 160 -4.29 -16.04 4.79
N PRO A 161 -4.90 -16.47 3.67
CA PRO A 161 -4.31 -16.37 2.34
C PRO A 161 -3.95 -14.92 1.99
N VAL A 162 -2.80 -14.71 1.34
CA VAL A 162 -2.35 -13.37 0.95
C VAL A 162 -3.29 -12.76 -0.10
N SER A 163 -3.93 -13.61 -0.90
CA SER A 163 -4.96 -13.26 -1.88
C SER A 163 -6.20 -12.59 -1.27
N GLN A 164 -6.53 -12.88 0.00
CA GLN A 164 -7.62 -12.21 0.72
C GLN A 164 -7.10 -11.02 1.52
N LEU A 165 -5.97 -11.18 2.19
CA LEU A 165 -5.46 -10.16 3.11
C LEU A 165 -4.97 -8.90 2.39
N ALA A 166 -4.33 -9.03 1.22
CA ALA A 166 -3.77 -7.89 0.51
C ALA A 166 -4.84 -6.87 0.07
N PRO A 167 -5.99 -7.27 -0.51
CA PRO A 167 -7.09 -6.33 -0.78
C PRO A 167 -7.74 -5.76 0.49
N MET A 168 -7.85 -6.53 1.58
CA MET A 168 -8.43 -6.04 2.86
C MET A 168 -7.64 -4.85 3.44
N ARG A 169 -6.34 -4.78 3.17
CA ARG A 169 -5.48 -3.66 3.59
C ARG A 169 -5.94 -2.30 3.04
N GLU A 170 -6.70 -2.28 1.95
CA GLU A 170 -7.23 -1.05 1.36
C GLU A 170 -8.36 -0.42 2.19
N ILE A 171 -8.81 -1.05 3.27
CA ILE A 171 -9.69 -0.40 4.26
C ILE A 171 -9.04 0.86 4.86
N GLY A 172 -7.72 0.88 5.00
CA GLY A 172 -6.99 2.07 5.46
C GLY A 172 -7.16 3.26 4.51
N THR A 173 -7.31 3.00 3.21
CA THR A 173 -7.58 4.02 2.20
C THR A 173 -8.97 4.62 2.37
N VAL A 174 -9.96 3.83 2.80
CA VAL A 174 -11.31 4.32 3.14
C VAL A 174 -11.26 5.28 4.31
N PHE A 175 -10.60 4.92 5.40
CA PHE A 175 -10.42 5.80 6.56
C PHE A 175 -9.67 7.08 6.18
N GLY A 176 -8.55 6.96 5.44
CA GLY A 176 -7.80 8.12 4.95
C GLY A 176 -8.64 9.06 4.09
N THR A 177 -9.52 8.50 3.26
CA THR A 177 -10.44 9.26 2.42
C THR A 177 -11.50 9.99 3.25
N ILE A 178 -12.07 9.33 4.26
CA ILE A 178 -13.03 9.94 5.20
C ILE A 178 -12.37 11.10 5.94
N PHE A 179 -11.20 10.89 6.53
CA PHE A 179 -10.45 11.97 7.18
C PHE A 179 -10.10 13.09 6.22
N GLY A 180 -9.71 12.80 4.97
CA GLY A 180 -9.45 13.83 3.96
C GLY A 180 -10.68 14.67 3.62
N VAL A 181 -11.88 14.07 3.55
CA VAL A 181 -13.12 14.82 3.28
C VAL A 181 -13.54 15.66 4.50
N PHE A 182 -13.50 15.09 5.71
CA PHE A 182 -13.98 15.78 6.92
C PHE A 182 -12.96 16.78 7.50
N LEU A 183 -11.68 16.42 7.54
CA LEU A 183 -10.62 17.22 8.17
C LEU A 183 -10.02 18.23 7.17
N LEU A 184 -9.75 17.81 5.92
CA LEU A 184 -9.11 18.65 4.90
C LEU A 184 -10.12 19.36 3.96
N LYS A 185 -11.43 19.09 4.10
CA LYS A 185 -12.52 19.71 3.32
C LYS A 185 -12.30 19.67 1.80
N GLU A 186 -11.76 18.56 1.29
CA GLU A 186 -11.45 18.46 -0.13
C GLU A 186 -12.70 18.51 -1.02
N PRO A 187 -12.66 19.25 -2.16
CA PRO A 187 -13.83 19.50 -3.02
C PRO A 187 -14.39 18.25 -3.73
N GLN A 188 -13.64 17.14 -3.75
CA GLN A 188 -13.98 15.90 -4.46
C GLN A 188 -14.76 14.89 -3.59
N GLY A 189 -15.37 15.33 -2.49
CA GLY A 189 -15.98 14.47 -1.47
C GLY A 189 -16.99 13.43 -1.99
N LYS A 190 -17.84 13.77 -2.97
CA LYS A 190 -18.88 12.85 -3.47
C LYS A 190 -18.30 11.60 -4.17
N SER A 191 -17.35 11.78 -5.09
CA SER A 191 -16.70 10.66 -5.80
C SER A 191 -15.94 9.76 -4.82
N ARG A 192 -15.28 10.39 -3.84
CA ARG A 192 -14.54 9.71 -2.78
C ARG A 192 -15.44 8.89 -1.84
N ILE A 193 -16.62 9.39 -1.49
CA ILE A 193 -17.59 8.64 -0.69
C ILE A 193 -18.10 7.41 -1.47
N ILE A 194 -18.47 7.58 -2.74
CA ILE A 194 -18.92 6.46 -3.58
C ILE A 194 -17.82 5.41 -3.70
N ALA A 195 -16.59 5.84 -3.97
CA ALA A 195 -15.43 4.95 -4.01
C ALA A 195 -15.21 4.17 -2.70
N SER A 196 -15.30 4.86 -1.56
CA SER A 196 -15.21 4.23 -0.24
C SER A 196 -16.29 3.16 -0.01
N ILE A 197 -17.50 3.38 -0.51
CA ILE A 197 -18.59 2.39 -0.44
C ILE A 197 -18.22 1.15 -1.27
N PHE A 198 -17.72 1.32 -2.51
CA PHE A 198 -17.30 0.19 -3.35
C PHE A 198 -16.16 -0.63 -2.74
N ILE A 199 -15.17 0.05 -2.14
CA ILE A 199 -14.07 -0.62 -1.43
C ILE A 199 -14.61 -1.39 -0.23
N THR A 200 -15.44 -0.75 0.60
CA THR A 200 -16.00 -1.38 1.81
C THR A 200 -16.88 -2.57 1.47
N ALA A 201 -17.76 -2.43 0.48
CA ALA A 201 -18.60 -3.53 0.00
C ALA A 201 -17.75 -4.68 -0.54
N GLY A 202 -16.72 -4.38 -1.34
CA GLY A 202 -15.81 -5.39 -1.87
C GLY A 202 -15.05 -6.15 -0.78
N ILE A 203 -14.64 -5.46 0.30
CA ILE A 203 -14.00 -6.08 1.47
C ILE A 203 -14.98 -7.00 2.21
N ILE A 204 -16.23 -6.57 2.42
CA ILE A 204 -17.27 -7.41 3.06
C ILE A 204 -17.53 -8.67 2.24
N VAL A 205 -17.55 -8.55 0.91
CA VAL A 205 -17.76 -9.66 -0.03
C VAL A 205 -16.54 -10.60 -0.09
N LEU A 206 -15.34 -10.10 0.22
CA LEU A 206 -14.09 -10.87 0.24
C LEU A 206 -13.85 -11.62 1.56
N ALA A 207 -14.45 -11.16 2.66
CA ALA A 207 -14.31 -11.74 3.99
C ALA A 207 -14.82 -13.21 4.19
N PRO A 208 -15.84 -13.72 3.46
CA PRO A 208 -16.36 -15.10 3.61
C PRO A 208 -15.71 -16.16 2.69
#